data_AF-A0A3R6NUM3-F1
#
_entry.id   AF-A0A3R6NUM3-F1
#
_cell.length_a   1.000
_cell.length_b   1.000
_cell.length_c   1.000
_cell.angle_alpha   90.00
_cell.angle_beta   90.00
_cell.angle_gamma   90.00
#
_symmetry.space_group_name_H-M   'P 1'
#
loop_
_entity.id
_entity.type
_entity.pdbx_description
1 polymer ?
#
loop_
_entity_poly.entity_id
_entity_poly.type
_entity_poly.pdbx_seq_one_letter_code
_entity_poly.pdbx_strand_id
1 'polypeptide(L)'
;MTYARISRCLFQLLLEIPSTVCSGTMQPVPYLRLLGMRRSKSSYLRRITEVPIITKPANAWAQVASSPYSCATDYLKIDFLAADLYRQVLSHKTGCLIPDEYHSGVIIMED
;
A
#
# COMPACT_ATOMS: atom_id res chain seq x y z
N MET A 1 -19.63 -20.46 6.89
CA MET A 1 -18.59 -19.41 6.99
C MET A 1 -17.22 -20.08 6.93
N THR A 2 -16.28 -19.60 6.12
CA THR A 2 -14.92 -20.19 6.01
C THR A 2 -13.93 -19.46 6.91
N TYR A 3 -12.84 -20.12 7.31
CA TYR A 3 -11.75 -19.49 8.06
C TYR A 3 -11.24 -18.21 7.39
N ALA A 4 -11.03 -18.26 6.06
CA ALA A 4 -10.64 -17.10 5.28
C ALA A 4 -11.64 -15.94 5.35
N ARG A 5 -12.95 -16.22 5.44
CA ARG A 5 -13.97 -15.18 5.60
C ARG A 5 -13.93 -14.55 6.99
N ILE A 6 -13.77 -15.35 8.04
CA ILE A 6 -13.63 -14.87 9.42
C ILE A 6 -12.37 -14.01 9.56
N SER A 7 -11.23 -14.48 9.06
CA SER A 7 -9.97 -13.74 9.08
C SER A 7 -10.06 -12.41 8.34
N ARG A 8 -10.68 -12.38 7.14
CA ARG A 8 -10.90 -11.12 6.42
C ARG A 8 -11.80 -10.14 7.19
N CYS A 9 -12.89 -10.61 7.79
CA CYS A 9 -13.75 -9.74 8.61
C CYS A 9 -13.00 -9.18 9.82
N LEU A 10 -12.13 -9.97 10.46
CA LEU A 10 -11.30 -9.49 11.56
C LEU A 10 -10.35 -8.37 11.11
N PHE A 11 -9.66 -8.55 9.98
CA PHE A 11 -8.78 -7.50 9.43
C PHE A 11 -9.54 -6.24 9.00
N GLN A 12 -10.76 -6.39 8.47
CA GLN A 12 -11.61 -5.25 8.14
C GLN A 12 -11.96 -4.43 9.39
N LEU A 13 -12.26 -5.10 10.51
CA LEU A 13 -12.51 -4.42 11.79
C LEU A 13 -11.24 -3.79 12.35
N LEU A 14 -10.13 -4.52 12.31
CA LEU A 14 -8.84 -4.08 12.87
C LEU A 14 -8.24 -2.87 12.14
N LEU A 15 -8.42 -2.80 10.82
CA LEU A 15 -7.95 -1.70 9.98
C LEU A 15 -9.02 -0.63 9.74
N GLU A 16 -10.17 -0.74 10.42
CA GLU A 16 -11.30 0.18 10.32
C GLU A 16 -11.74 0.47 8.86
N ILE A 17 -11.74 -0.58 8.02
CA ILE A 17 -12.03 -0.44 6.59
C ILE A 17 -13.52 -0.08 6.40
N PRO A 18 -13.84 1.06 5.75
CA PRO A 18 -15.22 1.49 5.55
C PRO A 18 -16.03 0.48 4.72
N SER A 19 -17.31 0.30 5.06
CA SER A 19 -18.22 -0.56 4.30
C SER A 19 -18.47 -0.09 2.86
N THR A 20 -18.23 1.19 2.58
CA THR A 20 -18.28 1.80 1.25
C THR A 20 -17.19 1.24 0.34
N VAL A 21 -16.00 0.92 0.87
CA VAL A 21 -14.90 0.23 0.16
C VAL A 21 -15.26 -1.23 -0.10
N CYS A 22 -15.98 -1.87 0.83
CA CYS A 22 -16.36 -3.28 0.75
C CYS A 22 -17.58 -3.57 -0.14
N SER A 23 -18.33 -2.56 -0.60
CA SER A 23 -19.63 -2.72 -1.27
C SER A 23 -19.56 -3.21 -2.73
N GLY A 24 -18.40 -3.64 -3.22
CA GLY A 24 -18.30 -4.47 -4.44
C GLY A 24 -18.54 -3.75 -5.77
N THR A 25 -18.70 -2.44 -5.80
CA THR A 25 -18.54 -1.66 -7.04
C THR A 25 -17.06 -1.67 -7.41
N MET A 26 -16.72 -1.82 -8.69
CA MET A 26 -15.33 -1.69 -9.15
C MET A 26 -14.83 -0.30 -8.77
N GLN A 27 -14.11 -0.20 -7.65
CA GLN A 27 -13.44 1.02 -7.28
C GLN A 27 -12.16 1.11 -8.11
N PRO A 28 -11.97 2.19 -8.87
CA PRO A 28 -10.76 2.38 -9.65
C PRO A 28 -9.55 2.43 -8.73
N VAL A 29 -8.41 1.91 -9.20
CA VAL A 29 -7.16 1.88 -8.43
C VAL A 29 -6.67 3.32 -8.23
N PRO A 30 -6.57 3.82 -6.99
CA PRO A 30 -6.37 5.24 -6.75
C PRO A 30 -4.93 5.73 -7.01
N TYR A 31 -3.95 4.84 -6.88
CA TYR A 31 -2.53 5.09 -7.08
C TYR A 31 -1.80 3.77 -7.35
N LEU A 32 -0.58 3.87 -7.87
CA LEU A 32 0.33 2.74 -7.99
C LEU A 32 1.48 2.91 -7.00
N ARG A 33 1.75 1.88 -6.19
CA ARG A 33 2.88 1.89 -5.25
C ARG A 33 4.00 1.02 -5.77
N LEU A 34 5.17 1.61 -5.98
CA LEU A 34 6.33 0.91 -6.45
C LEU A 34 7.07 0.27 -5.27
N LEU A 35 7.02 -1.05 -5.16
CA LEU A 35 7.73 -1.81 -4.11
C LEU A 35 9.13 -2.26 -4.58
N GLY A 36 9.24 -2.57 -5.86
CA GLY A 36 10.50 -2.99 -6.46
C GLY A 36 10.42 -3.05 -7.98
N MET A 37 11.59 -3.02 -8.61
CA MET A 37 11.71 -3.06 -10.07
C MET A 37 13.08 -3.57 -10.51
N ARG A 38 13.12 -4.16 -11.72
CA ARG A 38 14.37 -4.45 -12.41
C ARG A 38 14.90 -3.19 -13.09
N ARG A 39 16.21 -2.95 -13.01
CA ARG A 39 16.84 -1.75 -13.57
C ARG A 39 16.58 -1.60 -15.08
N SER A 40 16.60 -2.71 -15.82
CA SER A 40 16.32 -2.76 -17.27
C SER A 40 14.90 -2.35 -17.67
N LYS A 41 13.93 -2.46 -16.76
CA LYS A 41 12.50 -2.18 -17.02
C LYS A 41 12.05 -0.80 -16.49
N SER A 42 12.99 0.05 -16.08
CA SER A 42 12.70 1.39 -15.56
C SER A 42 11.96 2.31 -16.53
N SER A 43 12.17 2.13 -17.83
CA SER A 43 11.51 2.93 -18.87
C SER A 43 10.00 2.70 -18.94
N TYR A 44 9.48 1.54 -18.51
CA TYR A 44 8.05 1.23 -18.56
C TYR A 44 7.25 2.03 -17.55
N LEU A 45 7.82 2.34 -16.37
CA LEU A 45 7.13 3.13 -15.35
C LEU A 45 6.77 4.53 -15.84
N ARG A 46 7.60 5.12 -16.71
CA ARG A 46 7.35 6.45 -17.29
C ARG A 46 6.19 6.47 -18.28
N ARG A 47 5.74 5.31 -18.77
CA ARG A 47 4.63 5.21 -19.73
C ARG A 47 3.26 5.26 -19.04
N ILE A 48 3.21 5.07 -17.72
CA ILE A 48 1.96 5.09 -16.97
C ILE A 48 1.71 6.52 -16.50
N THR A 49 0.64 7.13 -17.01
CA THR A 49 0.27 8.53 -16.71
C THR A 49 -1.13 8.68 -16.12
N GLU A 50 -1.92 7.61 -16.14
CA GLU A 50 -3.35 7.64 -15.76
C GLU A 50 -3.55 7.78 -14.25
N VAL A 51 -2.59 7.30 -13.45
CA VAL A 51 -2.65 7.28 -11.98
C VAL A 51 -1.29 7.65 -11.40
N PRO A 52 -1.25 8.32 -10.23
CA PRO A 52 0.00 8.72 -9.61
C PRO A 52 0.80 7.50 -9.15
N ILE A 53 2.12 7.54 -9.37
CA ILE A 53 3.05 6.47 -8.96
C ILE A 53 3.82 6.91 -7.71
N ILE A 54 3.58 6.22 -6.61
CA ILE A 54 4.27 6.39 -5.34
C ILE A 54 5.59 5.61 -5.38
N THR A 55 6.69 6.34 -5.55
CA THR A 55 8.06 5.78 -5.52
C THR A 55 8.76 6.04 -4.21
N LYS A 56 8.39 7.11 -3.50
CA LYS A 56 8.96 7.47 -2.21
C LYS A 56 7.84 7.72 -1.21
N PRO A 57 7.84 7.03 -0.05
CA PRO A 57 6.82 7.18 0.99
C PRO A 57 6.72 8.63 1.50
N ALA A 58 7.85 9.36 1.56
CA ALA A 58 7.89 10.77 1.95
C ALA A 58 7.07 11.70 1.03
N ASN A 59 6.93 11.35 -0.26
CA ASN A 59 6.15 12.13 -1.23
C ASN A 59 4.74 11.56 -1.44
N ALA A 60 4.39 10.45 -0.77
CA ALA A 60 3.16 9.71 -1.02
C ALA A 60 1.91 10.59 -0.84
N TRP A 61 1.85 11.39 0.21
CA TRP A 61 0.72 12.29 0.48
C TRP A 61 0.49 13.32 -0.63
N ALA A 62 1.58 13.93 -1.14
CA ALA A 62 1.48 14.90 -2.22
C ALA A 62 1.08 14.25 -3.55
N GLN A 63 1.60 13.05 -3.83
CA GLN A 63 1.25 12.30 -5.04
C GLN A 63 -0.19 11.78 -5.00
N VAL A 64 -0.65 11.33 -3.84
CA VAL A 64 -2.04 10.91 -3.63
C VAL A 64 -3.01 12.07 -3.73
N ALA A 65 -2.63 13.27 -3.28
CA ALA A 65 -3.42 14.48 -3.48
C ALA A 65 -3.61 14.86 -4.96
N SER A 66 -2.69 14.44 -5.85
CA SER A 66 -2.84 14.60 -7.30
C SER A 66 -3.70 13.52 -7.96
N SER A 67 -4.14 12.50 -7.21
CA SER A 67 -5.03 11.46 -7.72
C SER A 67 -6.40 12.05 -8.09
N PRO A 68 -7.03 11.62 -9.19
CA PRO A 68 -8.40 12.00 -9.52
C PRO A 68 -9.43 11.36 -8.56
N TYR A 69 -8.99 10.48 -7.64
CA TYR A 69 -9.85 9.74 -6.73
C TYR A 69 -9.74 10.26 -5.30
N SER A 70 -10.85 10.72 -4.74
CA SER A 70 -10.92 11.23 -3.36
C SER A 70 -10.62 10.16 -2.29
N CYS A 71 -10.84 8.88 -2.60
CA CYS A 71 -10.54 7.77 -1.69
C CYS A 71 -9.03 7.46 -1.58
N ALA A 72 -8.19 8.04 -2.42
CA ALA A 72 -6.77 7.70 -2.50
C ALA A 72 -6.03 7.93 -1.16
N THR A 73 -6.40 8.98 -0.42
CA THR A 73 -5.84 9.28 0.90
C THR A 73 -6.21 8.24 1.95
N ASP A 74 -7.43 7.72 1.91
CA ASP A 74 -7.90 6.75 2.89
C ASP A 74 -7.29 5.37 2.64
N TYR A 75 -7.15 5.00 1.37
CA TYR A 75 -6.39 3.81 0.97
C TYR A 75 -4.94 3.87 1.45
N LEU A 76 -4.26 5.01 1.26
CA LEU A 76 -2.88 5.17 1.71
C LEU A 76 -2.76 5.07 3.24
N LYS A 77 -3.72 5.62 4.00
CA LYS A 77 -3.76 5.49 5.46
C LYS A 77 -3.89 4.02 5.89
N ILE A 78 -4.80 3.28 5.26
CA ILE A 78 -5.03 1.86 5.57
C ILE A 78 -3.76 1.05 5.25
N ASP A 79 -3.11 1.31 4.12
CA ASP A 79 -1.86 0.66 3.73
C ASP A 79 -0.74 0.90 4.76
N PHE A 80 -0.57 2.14 5.23
CA PHE A 80 0.44 2.47 6.23
C PHE A 80 0.12 1.85 7.59
N LEU A 81 -1.15 1.90 8.02
CA LEU A 81 -1.59 1.26 9.26
C LEU A 81 -1.34 -0.25 9.24
N ALA A 82 -1.64 -0.91 8.12
CA ALA A 82 -1.40 -2.34 7.95
C ALA A 82 0.09 -2.69 8.00
N ALA A 83 0.95 -1.89 7.36
CA ALA A 83 2.40 -2.08 7.37
C ALA A 83 2.99 -1.90 8.77
N ASP A 84 2.58 -0.86 9.50
CA ASP A 84 3.05 -0.62 10.87
C ASP A 84 2.58 -1.70 11.84
N LEU A 85 1.32 -2.12 11.74
CA LEU A 85 0.78 -3.23 12.54
C LEU A 85 1.58 -4.52 12.28
N TYR A 86 1.83 -4.83 11.01
CA TYR A 86 2.63 -6.01 10.63
C TYR A 86 4.03 -5.95 11.23
N ARG A 87 4.70 -4.79 11.13
CA ARG A 87 6.03 -4.56 11.70
C ARG A 87 6.04 -4.77 13.21
N GLN A 88 5.08 -4.21 13.94
CA GLN A 88 4.98 -4.37 15.40
C GLN A 88 4.79 -5.83 15.80
N VAL A 89 3.88 -6.55 15.13
CA VAL A 89 3.64 -7.97 15.40
C VAL A 89 4.86 -8.82 15.05
N LEU A 90 5.54 -8.53 13.94
CA LEU A 90 6.76 -9.24 13.54
C LEU A 90 7.88 -9.02 14.55
N SER A 91 8.11 -7.77 14.97
CA SER A 91 9.13 -7.45 15.96
C SER A 91 8.84 -8.11 17.30
N HIS A 92 7.57 -8.14 17.72
CA HIS A 92 7.16 -8.79 18.96
C HIS A 92 7.32 -10.31 18.90
N LYS A 93 6.99 -10.93 17.75
CA LYS A 93 7.03 -12.39 17.59
C LYS A 93 8.44 -12.95 17.40
N THR A 94 9.30 -12.22 16.68
CA THR A 94 10.60 -12.74 16.20
C THR A 94 11.80 -12.01 16.77
N GLY A 95 11.60 -10.85 17.40
CA GLY A 95 12.69 -9.96 17.80
C GLY A 95 13.38 -9.26 16.63
N CYS A 96 12.98 -9.53 15.38
CA CYS A 96 13.58 -8.90 14.19
C CYS A 96 12.98 -7.51 13.97
N LEU A 97 13.85 -6.50 13.89
CA LEU A 97 13.45 -5.14 13.55
C LEU A 97 13.56 -4.95 12.04
N ILE A 98 12.41 -4.76 11.38
CA ILE A 98 12.37 -4.32 9.98
C ILE A 98 12.27 -2.78 9.93
N PRO A 99 12.85 -2.14 8.89
CA PRO A 99 12.70 -0.70 8.71
C PRO A 99 11.23 -0.32 8.59
N ASP A 100 10.90 0.89 9.03
CA ASP A 100 9.56 1.43 8.79
C ASP A 100 9.36 1.73 7.30
N GLU A 101 8.11 2.03 6.95
CA GLU A 101 7.72 2.26 5.58
C GLU A 101 8.37 3.50 4.94
N TYR A 102 8.81 4.48 5.74
CA TYR A 102 9.48 5.69 5.26
C TYR A 102 10.96 5.47 4.96
N HIS A 103 11.59 4.54 5.66
CA HIS A 103 12.99 4.16 5.49
C HIS A 103 13.16 2.97 4.53
N SER A 104 12.10 2.22 4.26
CA SER A 104 12.08 1.16 3.25
C SER A 104 12.11 1.76 1.84
N GLY A 105 13.29 1.72 1.20
CA GLY A 105 13.46 2.17 -0.18
C GLY A 105 12.93 1.16 -1.21
N VAL A 106 12.67 1.63 -2.42
CA VAL A 106 12.31 0.76 -3.55
C VAL A 106 13.44 -0.23 -3.83
N ILE A 107 13.11 -1.52 -3.92
CA ILE A 107 14.08 -2.57 -4.21
C ILE A 107 14.43 -2.52 -5.70
N ILE A 108 15.67 -2.20 -6.02
CA ILE A 108 16.18 -2.22 -7.41
C ILE A 108 17.04 -3.46 -7.59
N MET A 109 16.60 -4.35 -8.48
CA MET A 109 17.37 -5.55 -8.85
C MET A 109 18.20 -5.25 -10.10
N GLU A 110 19.49 -5.56 -10.04
CA GLU A 110 20.36 -5.66 -11.23
C GLU A 110 20.11 -7.01 -11.91
N ASP A 111 20.20 -7.02 -13.26
CA ASP A 111 19.99 -8.23 -14.06
C ASP A 111 21.24 -9.10 -14.12
#